data_AF-A0A3C0EAD9-F1
#
_entry.id   AF-A0A3C0EAD9-F1
#
_cell.length_a   1.000
_cell.length_b   1.000
_cell.length_c   1.000
_cell.angle_alpha   90.00
_cell.angle_beta   90.00
_cell.angle_gamma   90.00
#
_symmetry.space_group_name_H-M   'P 1'
#
loop_
_entity.id
_entity.type
_entity.pdbx_description
1 polymer ?
#
loop_
_entity_poly.entity_id
_entity_poly.type
_entity_poly.pdbx_seq_one_letter_code
_entity_poly.pdbx_strand_id
1 'polypeptide(L)' 'ILSRIPMGRFGAAEDVSEAVVFLCSKGASYITGEVLTIDGGLIA' A
#
# COMPACT_ATOMS: atom_id res chain seq x y z
N ILE A 1 10.45 16.50 -1.88
CA ILE A 1 9.57 15.31 -2.06
C ILE A 1 9.11 14.77 -0.72
N LEU A 2 10.01 14.52 0.23
CA LEU A 2 9.65 14.01 1.57
C LEU A 2 8.58 14.85 2.29
N SER A 3 8.63 16.18 2.19
CA SER A 3 7.63 17.11 2.74
C SER A 3 6.22 16.97 2.15
N ARG A 4 6.07 16.23 1.03
CA ARG A 4 4.79 15.92 0.40
C ARG A 4 4.23 14.55 0.79
N ILE A 5 4.98 13.76 1.57
CA ILE A 5 4.50 12.48 2.10
C ILE A 5 3.95 12.78 3.51
N PRO A 6 2.63 12.70 3.75
CA PRO A 6 2.03 12.95 5.06
C PRO A 6 2.64 12.11 6.20
N MET A 7 3.03 10.87 5.93
CA MET A 7 3.72 10.04 6.92
C MET A 7 5.15 10.52 7.26
N GLY A 8 5.70 11.50 6.54
CA GLY A 8 6.98 12.13 6.84
C GLY A 8 8.21 11.23 6.63
N ARG A 9 8.04 10.05 6.01
CA ARG A 9 9.11 9.08 5.73
C ARG A 9 8.91 8.41 4.39
N PHE A 10 10.00 7.88 3.83
CA PHE A 10 9.90 6.95 2.71
C PHE A 10 9.36 5.60 3.18
N GLY A 11 8.67 4.91 2.27
CA GLY A 11 8.25 3.53 2.49
C GLY A 11 9.45 2.59 2.51
N ALA A 12 9.30 1.50 3.25
CA ALA A 12 10.18 0.34 3.27
C ALA A 12 9.43 -0.89 2.72
N ALA A 13 10.13 -2.01 2.55
CA ALA A 13 9.52 -3.24 2.02
C ALA A 13 8.38 -3.75 2.92
N GLU A 14 8.54 -3.56 4.22
CA GLU A 14 7.61 -3.97 5.27
C GLU A 14 6.28 -3.19 5.22
N ASP A 15 6.27 -1.99 4.63
CA ASP A 15 5.04 -1.20 4.47
C ASP A 15 4.10 -1.78 3.40
N VAL A 16 4.61 -2.63 2.50
CA VAL A 16 3.85 -3.20 1.38
C VAL A 16 3.59 -4.71 1.58
N SER A 17 4.45 -5.41 2.32
CA SER A 17 4.43 -6.88 2.40
C SER A 17 3.09 -7.45 2.89
N GLU A 18 2.51 -6.92 3.97
CA GLU A 18 1.26 -7.43 4.53
C GLU A 18 0.07 -7.20 3.60
N ALA A 19 0.07 -6.09 2.85
CA ALA A 19 -0.96 -5.83 1.86
C ALA A 19 -0.89 -6.83 0.69
N VAL A 20 0.32 -7.19 0.24
CA VAL A 20 0.51 -8.23 -0.76
C VAL A 20 0.04 -9.58 -0.23
N VAL A 21 0.41 -9.93 1.01
CA VAL A 21 -0.04 -11.18 1.66
C VAL A 21 -1.56 -11.24 1.71
N PHE A 22 -2.23 -10.14 2.08
CA PHE A 22 -3.69 -10.05 2.08
C PHE A 22 -4.27 -10.27 0.66
N LEU A 23 -3.75 -9.59 -0.35
CA LEU A 23 -4.22 -9.72 -1.74
C LEU A 23 -4.01 -11.13 -2.30
N CYS A 24 -3.00 -11.86 -1.86
CA CYS A 24 -2.77 -13.26 -2.22
C CYS A 24 -3.58 -14.25 -1.35
N SER A 25 -4.26 -13.78 -0.31
CA SER A 25 -5.02 -14.63 0.60
C SER A 25 -6.45 -14.91 0.11
N LYS A 26 -7.13 -15.88 0.74
CA LYS A 26 -8.57 -16.12 0.52
C LYS A 26 -9.45 -14.91 0.89
N GLY A 27 -8.97 -14.03 1.78
CA GLY A 27 -9.69 -12.83 2.20
C GLY A 27 -9.94 -11.84 1.06
N ALA A 28 -9.11 -11.85 0.03
CA ALA A 28 -9.24 -11.00 -1.15
C ALA A 28 -9.95 -11.69 -2.33
N SER A 29 -10.62 -12.83 -2.11
CA SER A 29 -11.17 -13.68 -3.19
C SER A 29 -12.22 -13.02 -4.10
N TYR A 30 -12.80 -11.89 -3.70
CA TYR A 30 -13.75 -11.12 -4.50
C TYR A 30 -13.21 -9.76 -4.96
N ILE A 31 -11.91 -9.51 -4.77
CA ILE A 31 -11.22 -8.29 -5.20
C ILE A 31 -10.51 -8.60 -6.51
N THR A 32 -10.88 -7.90 -7.58
CA THR A 32 -10.26 -8.02 -8.90
C THR A 32 -10.41 -6.71 -9.67
N GLY A 33 -9.43 -6.36 -10.50
CA GLY A 33 -9.43 -5.12 -11.29
C GLY A 33 -9.05 -3.85 -10.53
N GLU A 34 -8.73 -3.96 -9.24
CA GLU A 34 -8.44 -2.82 -8.37
C GLU A 34 -6.94 -2.56 -8.20
N VAL A 35 -6.59 -1.29 -7.94
CA VAL A 35 -5.22 -0.85 -7.61
C VAL A 35 -5.19 -0.37 -6.17
N LEU A 36 -4.41 -1.06 -5.33
CA LEU A 36 -4.18 -0.64 -3.94
C LEU A 36 -2.93 0.25 -3.85
N THR A 37 -3.13 1.55 -3.66
CA THR A 37 -2.04 2.52 -3.47
C THR A 37 -1.48 2.44 -2.05
N ILE A 38 -0.17 2.27 -1.94
CA ILE A 38 0.58 2.28 -0.66
C ILE A 38 1.76 3.22 -0.81
N ASP A 39 1.57 4.49 -0.46
CA ASP A 39 2.53 5.56 -0.75
C ASP A 39 2.76 6.54 0.42
N GLY A 40 2.20 6.24 1.59
CA GLY A 40 2.25 7.12 2.76
C GLY A 40 1.46 8.41 2.61
N GLY A 41 0.49 8.47 1.69
CA GLY A 41 -0.40 9.60 1.44
C GLY A 41 0.15 10.60 0.43
N LEU A 42 1.07 10.20 -0.45
CA LEU A 42 1.72 11.11 -1.38
C LEU A 42 0.78 11.59 -2.50
N ILE A 43 -0.14 10.73 -2.95
CA ILE A 43 -1.11 11.03 -4.03
C ILE A 43 -2.58 10.96 -3.58
N ALA A 44 -2.84 10.46 -2.37
CA ALA A 44 -4.18 10.26 -1.81
C ALA A 44 -4.87 11.59 -1.43
#